data_AF-A0A535W3D2-F1
#
_entry.id   AF-A0A535W3D2-F1
#
_cell.length_a   1.000
_cell.length_b   1.000
_cell.length_c   1.000
_cell.angle_alpha   90.00
_cell.angle_beta   90.00
_cell.angle_gamma   90.00
#
_symmetry.space_group_name_H-M   'P 1'
#
loop_
_entity.id
_entity.type
_entity.pdbx_description
1 polymer ?
#
loop_
_entity_poly.entity_id
_entity_poly.type
_entity_poly.pdbx_seq_one_letter_code
_entity_poly.pdbx_strand_id
1 'polypeptide(L)'
;MTLTAASDPTRLVDLRMARVHLRMGQLMLARAELEDLHRRDALDVVGLAVLAEARWRTGDGSGAADAALAHLDAAGSDDVAVCIAAEAMAAEGRPADARLMMDRLPASDATTLDALFAGMPRRAFWPAGPIDRSDIDELRRETDARAAAGRRGGLVVRGAGESATEVYEPAATAGAAPAQAGSPLGAPPTDRRAIPGPREVLEATAAGAWGPGQRPGTDSGRAGIGFPGRAPHIGERRVKGQMDPATELGRARDELSAKPERAILRLSLVLRHDPTYAPVVLEILHLRREPSAAMVRGDAQRLLGRHMEAEAAFDTAAESLEVS
;
A
#
# COMPACT_ATOMS: atom_id res chain seq x y z
N MET A 1 16.49 4.89 -47.14
CA MET A 1 16.27 5.57 -45.84
C MET A 1 16.45 4.54 -44.75
N THR A 2 17.65 4.45 -44.18
CA THR A 2 17.92 3.62 -43.01
C THR A 2 17.28 4.30 -41.80
N LEU A 3 16.18 3.75 -41.30
CA LEU A 3 15.63 4.14 -40.01
C LEU A 3 16.75 3.94 -38.98
N THR A 4 17.07 4.98 -38.21
CA THR A 4 17.93 4.83 -37.03
C THR A 4 17.31 3.78 -36.11
N ALA A 5 18.12 2.98 -35.41
CA ALA A 5 17.63 1.96 -34.48
C ALA A 5 16.62 2.51 -33.45
N ALA A 6 16.74 3.82 -33.13
CA ALA A 6 15.80 4.56 -32.29
C ALA A 6 14.37 4.72 -32.87
N SER A 7 14.15 4.48 -34.16
CA SER A 7 12.84 4.66 -34.82
C SER A 7 12.23 3.36 -35.34
N ASP A 8 12.77 2.19 -34.96
CA ASP A 8 12.16 0.91 -35.29
C ASP A 8 10.74 0.81 -34.69
N PRO A 9 9.69 0.62 -35.51
CA PRO A 9 8.31 0.54 -35.02
C PRO A 9 8.12 -0.64 -34.06
N THR A 10 8.84 -1.75 -34.22
CA THR A 10 8.70 -2.94 -33.36
C THR A 10 9.18 -2.62 -31.95
N ARG A 11 10.38 -2.04 -31.84
CA ARG A 11 10.96 -1.53 -30.59
C ARG A 11 10.03 -0.56 -29.87
N LEU A 12 9.41 0.36 -30.61
CA LEU A 12 8.47 1.33 -30.05
C LEU A 12 7.19 0.67 -29.52
N VAL A 13 6.72 -0.40 -30.16
CA VAL A 13 5.58 -1.20 -29.69
C VAL A 13 5.97 -1.96 -28.42
N ASP A 14 7.12 -2.63 -28.39
CA ASP A 14 7.59 -3.38 -27.23
C ASP A 14 7.75 -2.47 -26.00
N LEU A 15 8.36 -1.29 -26.16
CA LEU A 15 8.50 -0.33 -25.07
C LEU A 15 7.15 0.19 -24.56
N ARG A 16 6.17 0.41 -25.46
CA ARG A 16 4.81 0.80 -25.07
C ARG A 16 4.10 -0.31 -24.31
N MET A 17 4.23 -1.56 -24.77
CA MET A 17 3.65 -2.72 -24.09
C MET A 17 4.24 -2.88 -22.68
N ALA A 18 5.55 -2.78 -22.54
CA ALA A 18 6.21 -2.85 -21.23
C ALA A 18 5.71 -1.77 -20.26
N ARG A 19 5.47 -0.54 -20.74
CA ARG A 19 4.86 0.52 -19.92
C ARG A 19 3.44 0.19 -19.49
N VAL A 20 2.64 -0.36 -20.40
CA VAL A 20 1.27 -0.78 -20.10
C VAL A 20 1.29 -1.87 -19.03
N HIS A 21 2.15 -2.88 -19.16
CA HIS A 21 2.33 -3.94 -18.16
C HIS A 21 2.76 -3.36 -16.79
N LEU A 22 3.72 -2.43 -16.78
CA LEU A 22 4.17 -1.78 -15.55
C LEU A 22 3.00 -1.05 -14.84
N ARG A 23 2.19 -0.31 -15.60
CA ARG A 23 1.04 0.45 -15.05
C ARG A 23 -0.11 -0.44 -14.61
N MET A 24 -0.26 -1.62 -15.19
CA MET A 24 -1.22 -2.64 -14.74
C MET A 24 -0.71 -3.48 -13.55
N GLY A 25 0.50 -3.21 -13.05
CA GLY A 25 1.09 -3.96 -11.94
C GLY A 25 1.67 -5.33 -12.32
N GLN A 26 1.82 -5.62 -13.62
CA GLN A 26 2.47 -6.83 -14.12
C GLN A 26 4.00 -6.66 -14.11
N LEU A 27 4.55 -6.41 -12.91
CA LEU A 27 5.91 -5.92 -12.72
C LEU A 27 6.99 -6.85 -13.29
N MET A 28 6.84 -8.16 -13.09
CA MET A 28 7.80 -9.16 -13.58
C MET A 28 7.84 -9.25 -15.11
N LEU A 29 6.67 -9.17 -15.75
CA LEU A 29 6.56 -9.19 -17.21
C LEU A 29 7.16 -7.91 -17.81
N ALA A 30 6.77 -6.74 -17.29
CA ALA A 30 7.30 -5.46 -17.71
C ALA A 30 8.83 -5.42 -17.58
N ARG A 31 9.37 -5.92 -16.46
CA ARG A 31 10.82 -6.03 -16.26
C ARG A 31 11.46 -6.93 -17.31
N ALA A 32 10.93 -8.13 -17.55
CA ALA A 32 11.51 -9.06 -18.51
C ALA A 32 11.60 -8.45 -19.94
N GLU A 33 10.55 -7.75 -20.37
CA GLU A 33 10.52 -7.05 -21.67
C GLU A 33 11.56 -5.92 -21.74
N LEU A 34 11.68 -5.11 -20.69
CA LEU A 34 12.65 -4.00 -20.64
C LEU A 34 14.09 -4.49 -20.57
N GLU A 35 14.36 -5.56 -19.83
CA GLU A 35 15.69 -6.20 -19.75
C GLU A 35 16.10 -6.80 -21.10
N ASP A 36 15.14 -7.36 -21.83
CA ASP A 36 15.38 -7.85 -23.19
C ASP A 36 15.69 -6.72 -24.17
N LEU A 37 14.94 -5.61 -24.14
CA LEU A 37 15.27 -4.40 -24.90
C LEU A 37 16.63 -3.82 -24.51
N HIS A 38 16.96 -3.82 -23.21
CA HIS A 38 18.24 -3.31 -22.71
C HIS A 38 19.43 -4.16 -23.20
N ARG A 39 19.32 -5.49 -23.14
CA ARG A 39 20.36 -6.41 -23.64
C ARG A 39 20.64 -6.25 -25.14
N ARG A 40 19.64 -5.79 -25.90
CA ARG A 40 19.75 -5.52 -27.34
C ARG A 40 20.19 -4.08 -27.64
N ASP A 41 20.55 -3.31 -26.62
CA ASP A 41 20.88 -1.87 -26.71
C ASP A 41 19.78 -1.06 -27.40
N ALA A 42 18.51 -1.43 -27.16
CA ALA A 42 17.35 -0.90 -27.84
C ALA A 42 16.56 0.12 -26.98
N LEU A 43 16.97 0.35 -25.73
CA LEU A 43 16.34 1.37 -24.87
C LEU A 43 16.89 2.76 -25.20
N ASP A 44 15.97 3.70 -25.44
CA ASP A 44 16.30 5.11 -25.43
C ASP A 44 16.33 5.66 -23.99
N VAL A 45 16.66 6.96 -23.87
CA VAL A 45 16.71 7.66 -22.59
C VAL A 45 15.42 7.46 -21.78
N VAL A 46 14.25 7.52 -22.42
CA VAL A 46 12.98 7.32 -21.71
C VAL A 46 12.79 5.85 -21.31
N GLY A 47 13.23 4.91 -22.13
CA GLY A 47 13.27 3.49 -21.81
C GLY A 47 14.10 3.16 -20.57
N LEU A 48 15.23 3.84 -20.36
CA LEU A 48 16.08 3.67 -19.17
C LEU A 48 15.35 4.03 -17.87
N ALA A 49 14.57 5.12 -17.84
CA ALA A 49 13.76 5.49 -16.67
C ALA A 49 12.71 4.41 -16.36
N VAL A 50 12.06 3.84 -17.39
CA VAL A 50 11.05 2.79 -17.21
C VAL A 50 11.70 1.50 -16.69
N LEU A 51 12.88 1.13 -17.20
CA LEU A 51 13.64 0.00 -16.67
C LEU A 51 14.04 0.21 -15.21
N ALA A 52 14.48 1.42 -14.86
CA ALA A 52 14.80 1.78 -13.48
C ALA A 52 13.58 1.58 -12.56
N GLU A 53 12.41 2.10 -12.93
CA GLU A 53 11.17 1.91 -12.16
C GLU A 53 10.80 0.43 -12.03
N ALA A 54 10.88 -0.36 -13.11
CA ALA A 54 10.55 -1.78 -13.08
C ALA A 54 11.49 -2.58 -12.15
N ARG A 55 12.81 -2.31 -12.19
CA ARG A 55 13.78 -2.92 -11.28
C ARG A 55 13.53 -2.51 -9.84
N TRP A 56 13.24 -1.23 -9.60
CA TRP A 56 12.98 -0.71 -8.26
C TRP A 56 11.74 -1.35 -7.63
N ARG A 57 10.64 -1.41 -8.38
CA ARG A 57 9.36 -2.01 -7.96
C ARG A 57 9.46 -3.53 -7.73
N THR A 58 10.45 -4.20 -8.32
CA THR A 58 10.71 -5.64 -8.12
C THR A 58 11.80 -5.91 -7.08
N GLY A 59 12.32 -4.88 -6.40
CA GLY A 59 13.28 -5.00 -5.32
C GLY A 59 14.75 -5.03 -5.73
N ASP A 60 15.07 -4.84 -7.02
CA ASP A 60 16.45 -4.72 -7.50
C ASP A 60 16.93 -3.26 -7.40
N GLY A 61 17.27 -2.84 -6.17
CA GLY A 61 17.69 -1.47 -5.89
C GLY A 61 18.97 -1.04 -6.60
N SER A 62 19.97 -1.93 -6.71
CA SER A 62 21.25 -1.60 -7.36
C SER A 62 21.06 -1.44 -8.87
N GLY A 63 20.43 -2.42 -9.53
CA GLY A 63 20.18 -2.34 -10.96
C GLY A 63 19.24 -1.21 -11.34
N ALA A 64 18.31 -0.83 -10.45
CA ALA A 64 17.47 0.34 -10.62
C ALA A 64 18.29 1.64 -10.56
N ALA A 65 19.20 1.76 -9.59
CA ALA A 65 20.08 2.92 -9.45
C ALA A 65 20.95 3.14 -10.69
N ASP A 66 21.56 2.07 -11.20
CA ASP A 66 22.39 2.12 -12.41
C ASP A 66 21.59 2.65 -13.63
N ALA A 67 20.38 2.11 -13.83
CA ALA A 67 19.52 2.54 -14.93
C ALA A 67 19.02 3.98 -14.77
N ALA A 68 18.70 4.40 -13.53
CA ALA A 68 18.27 5.76 -13.23
C ALA A 68 19.40 6.78 -13.47
N LEU A 69 20.62 6.48 -13.03
CA LEU A 69 21.77 7.34 -13.28
C LEU A 69 22.09 7.43 -14.77
N ALA A 70 22.05 6.32 -15.50
CA ALA A 70 22.23 6.33 -16.96
C ALA A 70 21.17 7.21 -17.68
N HIS A 71 19.91 7.19 -17.21
CA HIS A 71 18.87 8.09 -17.70
C HIS A 71 19.21 9.56 -17.44
N LEU A 72 19.62 9.90 -16.22
CA LEU A 72 19.94 11.28 -15.81
C LEU A 72 21.19 11.82 -16.50
N ASP A 73 22.22 10.99 -16.67
CA ASP A 73 23.46 11.33 -17.38
C ASP A 73 23.19 11.58 -18.88
N ALA A 74 22.19 10.89 -19.44
CA ALA A 74 21.69 11.14 -20.79
C ALA A 74 20.73 12.35 -20.87
N ALA A 75 20.80 13.27 -19.90
CA ALA A 75 19.97 14.47 -19.77
C ALA A 75 18.46 14.21 -19.62
N GLY A 76 18.08 13.02 -19.17
CA GLY A 76 16.73 12.69 -18.76
C GLY A 76 16.29 13.47 -17.50
N SER A 77 14.97 13.64 -17.33
CA SER A 77 14.38 14.44 -16.25
C SER A 77 13.16 13.77 -15.62
N ASP A 78 13.15 12.44 -15.52
CA ASP A 78 12.05 11.71 -14.90
C ASP A 78 12.14 11.74 -13.37
N ASP A 79 11.08 12.19 -12.70
CA ASP A 79 11.03 12.34 -11.24
C ASP A 79 11.19 11.01 -10.50
N VAL A 80 10.69 9.90 -11.07
CA VAL A 80 10.87 8.56 -10.47
C VAL A 80 12.33 8.15 -10.52
N ALA A 81 13.03 8.42 -11.63
CA ALA A 81 14.46 8.18 -11.74
C ALA A 81 15.28 9.00 -10.72
N VAL A 82 14.90 10.25 -10.48
CA VAL A 82 15.51 11.10 -9.42
C VAL A 82 15.29 10.50 -8.03
N CYS A 83 14.07 10.04 -7.72
CA CYS A 83 13.76 9.35 -6.46
C CYS A 83 14.60 8.08 -6.26
N ILE A 84 14.72 7.25 -7.31
CA ILE A 84 15.52 6.01 -7.27
C ILE A 84 16.99 6.32 -7.00
N ALA A 85 17.57 7.30 -7.69
CA ALA A 85 18.96 7.70 -7.51
C ALA A 85 19.21 8.25 -6.09
N ALA A 86 18.31 9.08 -5.57
CA ALA A 86 18.40 9.62 -4.21
C ALA A 86 18.31 8.51 -3.14
N GLU A 87 17.39 7.55 -3.31
CA GLU A 87 17.25 6.37 -2.43
C GLU A 87 18.52 5.53 -2.40
N ALA A 88 19.13 5.29 -3.57
CA ALA A 88 20.38 4.54 -3.68
C ALA A 88 21.55 5.26 -2.98
N MET A 89 21.72 6.56 -3.21
CA MET A 89 22.75 7.36 -2.53
C MET A 89 22.58 7.36 -1.01
N ALA A 90 21.35 7.47 -0.53
CA ALA A 90 21.08 7.36 0.91
C ALA A 90 21.36 5.96 1.45
N ALA A 91 21.07 4.91 0.69
CA ALA A 91 21.39 3.52 1.05
C ALA A 91 22.90 3.27 1.18
N GLU A 92 23.70 3.95 0.35
CA GLU A 92 25.17 3.93 0.40
C GLU A 92 25.77 4.79 1.54
N GLY A 93 24.93 5.48 2.33
CA GLY A 93 25.40 6.37 3.39
C GLY A 93 25.88 7.73 2.89
N ARG A 94 25.37 8.19 1.74
CA ARG A 94 25.67 9.50 1.13
C ARG A 94 24.45 10.44 1.21
N PRO A 95 24.02 10.86 2.42
CA PRO A 95 22.79 11.63 2.58
C PRO A 95 22.88 13.06 2.02
N ALA A 96 24.09 13.63 1.89
CA ALA A 96 24.27 14.94 1.27
C ALA A 96 23.98 14.88 -0.24
N ASP A 97 24.50 13.86 -0.92
CA ASP A 97 24.27 13.66 -2.36
C ASP A 97 22.80 13.31 -2.62
N ALA A 98 22.17 12.50 -1.76
CA ALA A 98 20.75 12.22 -1.82
C ALA A 98 19.90 13.51 -1.73
N ARG A 99 20.26 14.45 -0.85
CA ARG A 99 19.57 15.76 -0.75
C ARG A 99 19.76 16.62 -2.00
N LEU A 100 20.98 16.70 -2.53
CA LEU A 100 21.24 17.39 -3.80
C LEU A 100 20.42 16.81 -4.95
N MET A 101 20.22 15.49 -4.95
CA MET A 101 19.37 14.82 -5.93
C MET A 101 17.89 15.18 -5.73
N MET A 102 17.41 15.20 -4.48
CA MET A 102 16.04 15.62 -4.15
C MET A 102 15.74 17.07 -4.54
N ASP A 103 16.72 17.98 -4.43
CA ASP A 103 16.56 19.39 -4.81
C ASP A 103 16.27 19.57 -6.33
N ARG A 104 16.49 18.52 -7.14
CA ARG A 104 16.11 18.50 -8.56
C ARG A 104 14.64 18.22 -8.80
N LEU A 105 13.95 17.62 -7.82
CA LEU A 105 12.51 17.41 -7.93
C LEU A 105 11.80 18.77 -7.88
N PRO A 106 10.72 18.97 -8.65
CA PRO A 106 9.83 20.09 -8.42
C PRO A 106 9.34 20.03 -6.97
N ALA A 107 8.99 21.18 -6.39
CA ALA A 107 8.47 21.26 -5.02
C ALA A 107 7.30 20.27 -4.85
N SER A 108 7.61 19.11 -4.28
CA SER A 108 6.72 17.96 -4.23
C SER A 108 6.16 17.87 -2.82
N ASP A 109 4.84 17.94 -2.72
CA ASP A 109 4.18 17.63 -1.46
C ASP A 109 4.24 16.13 -1.15
N ALA A 110 3.84 15.79 0.07
CA ALA A 110 3.81 14.41 0.54
C ALA A 110 3.00 13.49 -0.39
N THR A 111 1.87 13.96 -0.89
CA THR A 111 0.96 13.22 -1.77
C THR A 111 1.61 12.90 -3.11
N THR A 112 2.36 13.85 -3.68
CA THR A 112 3.12 13.64 -4.92
C THR A 112 4.22 12.60 -4.71
N LEU A 113 4.94 12.67 -3.59
CA LEU A 113 5.94 11.65 -3.23
C LEU A 113 5.29 10.27 -3.05
N ASP A 114 4.16 10.19 -2.37
CA ASP A 114 3.43 8.92 -2.17
C ASP A 114 3.00 8.31 -3.52
N ALA A 115 2.61 9.15 -4.49
CA ALA A 115 2.28 8.71 -5.84
C ALA A 115 3.52 8.20 -6.61
N LEU A 116 4.68 8.85 -6.48
CA LEU A 116 5.94 8.41 -7.12
C LEU A 116 6.42 7.06 -6.56
N PHE A 117 6.36 6.90 -5.24
CA PHE A 117 6.71 5.64 -4.57
C PHE A 117 5.65 4.55 -4.77
N ALA A 118 4.40 4.92 -5.07
CA ALA A 118 3.28 4.01 -5.30
C ALA A 118 3.15 2.93 -4.21
N GLY A 119 3.23 3.36 -2.94
CA GLY A 119 3.13 2.49 -1.77
C GLY A 119 4.43 1.78 -1.37
N MET A 120 5.55 1.99 -2.07
CA MET A 120 6.85 1.53 -1.60
C MET A 120 7.26 2.27 -0.31
N PRO A 121 7.88 1.57 0.66
CA PRO A 121 8.36 2.21 1.88
C PRO A 121 9.45 3.25 1.56
N ARG A 122 9.28 4.47 2.08
CA ARG A 122 10.29 5.54 2.00
C ARG A 122 11.32 5.39 3.11
N ARG A 123 12.58 5.72 2.84
CA ARG A 123 13.56 5.92 3.91
C ARG A 123 13.26 7.20 4.68
N ALA A 124 13.72 7.24 5.93
CA ALA A 124 13.44 8.33 6.87
C ALA A 124 13.98 9.73 6.47
N PHE A 125 14.82 9.82 5.44
CA PHE A 125 15.35 11.11 4.98
C PHE A 125 14.41 11.84 4.03
N TRP A 126 13.42 11.15 3.45
CA TRP A 126 12.35 11.80 2.72
C TRP A 126 11.44 12.56 3.68
N PRO A 127 10.84 13.68 3.24
CA PRO A 127 9.78 14.32 4.00
C PRO A 127 8.72 13.26 4.29
N ALA A 128 8.49 12.99 5.58
CA ALA A 128 7.32 12.23 5.97
C ALA A 128 6.10 12.99 5.46
N GLY A 129 5.11 12.27 4.95
CA GLY A 129 3.79 12.85 4.80
C GLY A 129 3.27 13.38 6.13
N PRO A 130 2.16 14.15 6.16
CA PRO A 130 1.48 14.43 7.40
C PRO A 130 1.22 13.09 8.10
N ILE A 131 2.06 12.77 9.09
CA ILE A 131 1.88 11.60 9.92
C ILE A 131 0.58 11.88 10.65
N ASP A 132 -0.42 11.02 10.47
CA ASP A 132 -1.63 11.13 11.24
C ASP A 132 -1.22 11.04 12.73
N ARG A 133 -1.59 12.04 13.54
CA ARG A 133 -1.16 12.11 14.95
C ARG A 133 -1.58 10.88 15.73
N SER A 134 -2.61 10.17 15.24
CA SER A 134 -3.07 8.87 15.71
C SER A 134 -1.95 7.83 15.75
N ASP A 135 -1.10 7.73 14.72
CA ASP A 135 0.00 6.76 14.62
C ASP A 135 1.08 7.02 15.68
N ILE A 136 1.38 8.30 15.94
CA ILE A 136 2.37 8.72 16.95
C ILE A 136 1.86 8.44 18.37
N ASP A 137 0.59 8.74 18.62
CA ASP A 137 -0.04 8.48 19.91
C ASP A 137 -0.24 6.98 20.16
N GLU A 138 -0.39 6.17 19.12
CA GLU A 138 -0.45 4.71 19.19
C GLU A 138 0.91 4.09 19.52
N LEU A 139 1.98 4.52 18.83
CA LEU A 139 3.35 4.13 19.17
C LEU A 139 3.74 4.54 20.60
N ARG A 140 3.29 5.71 21.06
CA ARG A 140 3.50 6.17 22.44
C ARG A 140 2.73 5.32 23.44
N ARG A 141 1.47 4.98 23.15
CA ARG A 141 0.66 4.06 23.97
C ARG A 141 1.27 2.66 24.05
N GLU A 142 1.80 2.12 22.96
CA GLU A 142 2.47 0.81 22.96
C GLU A 142 3.77 0.83 23.80
N THR A 143 4.52 1.93 23.71
CA THR A 143 5.76 2.14 24.50
C THR A 143 5.45 2.24 26.00
N ASP A 144 4.41 3.00 26.37
CA ASP A 144 3.98 3.14 27.76
C ASP A 144 3.37 1.83 28.31
N ALA A 145 2.67 1.06 27.47
CA ALA A 145 2.15 -0.27 27.82
C ALA A 145 3.28 -1.27 28.09
N ARG A 146 4.36 -1.26 27.29
CA ARG A 146 5.58 -2.05 27.56
C ARG A 146 6.27 -1.61 28.85
N ALA A 147 6.35 -0.31 29.13
CA ALA A 147 6.92 0.21 30.38
C ALA A 147 6.08 -0.16 31.61
N ALA A 148 4.75 -0.24 31.47
CA ALA A 148 3.84 -0.70 32.52
C ALA A 148 3.92 -2.21 32.76
N ALA A 149 4.07 -3.02 31.70
CA ALA A 149 4.25 -4.46 31.80
C ALA A 149 5.57 -4.85 32.50
N GLY A 150 6.62 -4.05 32.34
CA GLY A 150 7.92 -4.24 33.02
C GLY A 150 7.90 -4.02 34.54
N ARG A 151 6.83 -3.44 35.12
CA ARG A 151 6.74 -3.14 36.57
C ARG A 151 6.12 -4.24 37.43
N ARG A 152 5.69 -5.39 36.86
CA ARG A 152 5.20 -6.56 37.62
C ARG A 152 6.21 -7.71 37.80
N GLY A 153 7.47 -7.49 37.43
CA GLY A 153 8.58 -8.39 37.78
C GLY A 153 9.33 -7.84 38.98
N GLY A 154 8.79 -8.07 40.18
CA GLY A 154 9.47 -7.72 41.43
C GLY A 154 10.86 -8.34 41.49
N LEU A 155 11.86 -7.47 41.49
CA LEU A 155 13.26 -7.74 41.76
C LEU A 155 13.39 -8.40 43.15
N VAL A 156 13.51 -9.73 43.20
CA VAL A 156 14.09 -10.40 44.37
C VAL A 156 15.60 -10.25 44.24
N VAL A 157 16.12 -9.26 44.96
CA VAL A 157 17.53 -9.21 45.34
C VAL A 157 17.79 -10.39 46.27
N ARG A 158 18.65 -11.32 45.87
CA ARG A 158 19.35 -12.22 46.80
C ARG A 158 20.81 -12.31 46.36
N GLY A 159 21.69 -11.78 47.20
CA GLY A 159 23.13 -11.81 47.02
C GLY A 159 23.80 -13.07 47.59
N ALA A 160 25.13 -13.03 47.51
CA ALA A 160 26.15 -14.03 47.88
C ALA A 160 26.26 -15.19 46.87
N GLY A 161 27.43 -15.56 46.34
CA GLY A 161 28.81 -15.18 46.63
C GLY A 161 29.74 -16.28 46.07
N GLU A 162 30.80 -15.86 45.40
CA GLU A 162 32.12 -16.52 45.31
C GLU A 162 32.33 -17.88 44.60
N SER A 163 33.23 -17.78 43.59
CA SER A 163 34.44 -18.59 43.37
C SER A 163 34.32 -20.10 43.14
N ALA A 164 34.66 -20.56 41.92
CA ALA A 164 35.96 -21.18 41.62
C ALA A 164 35.93 -21.98 40.30
N THR A 165 37.03 -21.83 39.56
CA THR A 165 37.56 -22.64 38.47
C THR A 165 37.60 -24.14 38.75
N GLU A 166 37.29 -25.00 37.77
CA GLU A 166 38.22 -26.08 37.36
C GLU A 166 37.86 -26.75 36.02
N VAL A 167 38.93 -27.20 35.37
CA VAL A 167 39.07 -27.84 34.05
C VAL A 167 39.02 -29.36 34.22
N TYR A 168 38.67 -30.09 33.15
CA TYR A 168 39.23 -31.40 32.70
C TYR A 168 38.17 -32.48 32.35
N GLU A 169 38.03 -32.72 31.04
CA GLU A 169 37.67 -34.02 30.40
C GLU A 169 38.87 -35.00 30.48
N PRO A 170 38.81 -36.34 30.29
CA PRO A 170 37.83 -37.10 29.48
C PRO A 170 37.50 -38.57 29.93
N ALA A 171 36.71 -39.25 29.08
CA ALA A 171 36.83 -40.65 28.62
C ALA A 171 35.81 -41.73 29.08
N ALA A 172 35.02 -42.16 28.07
CA ALA A 172 34.84 -43.54 27.58
C ALA A 172 33.75 -44.49 28.14
N THR A 173 32.99 -44.98 27.15
CA THR A 173 32.41 -46.33 26.92
C THR A 173 31.06 -46.76 27.50
N ALA A 174 30.20 -47.09 26.52
CA ALA A 174 29.32 -48.26 26.41
C ALA A 174 27.91 -48.23 27.06
N GLY A 175 26.91 -48.32 26.17
CA GLY A 175 25.93 -49.41 26.26
C GLY A 175 24.50 -49.05 26.67
N ALA A 176 23.57 -49.46 25.79
CA ALA A 176 22.18 -49.80 26.05
C ALA A 176 21.11 -48.68 26.09
N ALA A 177 20.26 -48.70 25.05
CA ALA A 177 18.83 -48.34 25.14
C ALA A 177 18.08 -49.46 25.92
N PRO A 178 16.93 -49.20 26.58
CA PRO A 178 15.69 -48.86 25.87
C PRO A 178 14.68 -47.92 26.60
N ALA A 179 13.69 -47.48 25.80
CA ALA A 179 12.28 -47.20 26.14
C ALA A 179 11.88 -46.04 27.10
N GLN A 180 11.21 -45.07 26.46
CA GLN A 180 9.95 -44.39 26.82
C GLN A 180 9.78 -43.64 28.16
N ALA A 181 9.40 -42.37 27.98
CA ALA A 181 8.28 -41.64 28.62
C ALA A 181 8.66 -40.39 29.43
N GLY A 182 8.13 -39.25 28.99
CA GLY A 182 7.66 -38.17 29.86
C GLY A 182 8.69 -37.15 30.35
N SER A 183 8.81 -36.03 29.65
CA SER A 183 9.10 -34.74 30.28
C SER A 183 8.30 -33.62 29.61
N PRO A 184 7.60 -32.78 30.40
CA PRO A 184 7.01 -31.53 29.94
C PRO A 184 7.98 -30.35 30.15
N LEU A 185 7.64 -29.22 29.52
CA LEU A 185 8.23 -27.87 29.61
C LEU A 185 9.44 -27.53 28.74
N GLY A 186 9.25 -26.47 27.95
CA GLY A 186 10.30 -25.67 27.32
C GLY A 186 9.80 -24.84 26.14
N ALA A 187 8.83 -23.94 26.36
CA ALA A 187 8.45 -22.98 25.32
C ALA A 187 9.62 -22.02 25.03
N PRO A 188 10.05 -21.83 23.77
CA PRO A 188 11.09 -20.88 23.43
C PRO A 188 10.60 -19.43 23.57
N PRO A 189 11.50 -18.47 23.85
CA PRO A 189 11.16 -17.06 24.02
C PRO A 189 10.55 -16.50 22.73
N THR A 190 9.40 -15.83 22.84
CA THR A 190 8.74 -15.20 21.70
C THR A 190 9.59 -14.05 21.14
N ASP A 191 9.91 -14.20 19.86
CA ASP A 191 10.63 -13.28 19.02
C ASP A 191 9.86 -11.94 18.87
N ARG A 192 10.56 -10.81 18.99
CA ARG A 192 10.01 -9.44 18.85
C ARG A 192 9.88 -9.02 17.38
N ARG A 193 9.39 -9.92 16.51
CA ARG A 193 9.07 -9.68 15.10
C ARG A 193 7.70 -10.26 14.72
N ALA A 194 6.72 -10.18 15.61
CA ALA A 194 5.35 -10.51 15.27
C ALA A 194 4.71 -9.31 14.53
N ILE A 195 4.35 -9.53 13.26
CA ILE A 195 3.45 -8.66 12.51
C ILE A 195 2.10 -8.64 13.27
N PRO A 196 1.50 -7.46 13.54
CA PRO A 196 0.25 -7.38 14.30
C PRO A 196 -0.84 -8.25 13.68
N GLY A 197 -1.49 -9.05 14.52
CA GLY A 197 -2.57 -9.93 14.08
C GLY A 197 -3.81 -9.12 13.68
N PRO A 198 -4.71 -9.66 12.84
CA PRO A 198 -5.92 -8.98 12.38
C PRO A 198 -6.80 -8.44 13.53
N ARG A 199 -6.77 -9.10 14.70
CA ARG A 199 -7.53 -8.70 15.87
C ARG A 199 -6.94 -7.48 16.60
N GLU A 200 -5.61 -7.34 16.59
CA GLU A 200 -4.89 -6.19 17.16
C GLU A 200 -5.10 -4.96 16.27
N VAL A 201 -5.15 -5.15 14.95
CA VAL A 201 -5.51 -4.10 13.98
C VAL A 201 -6.97 -3.64 14.15
N LEU A 202 -7.89 -4.57 14.45
CA LEU A 202 -9.30 -4.25 14.69
C LEU A 202 -9.54 -3.59 16.05
N GLU A 203 -8.77 -3.94 17.09
CA GLU A 203 -8.85 -3.28 18.40
C GLU A 203 -8.24 -1.87 18.39
N ALA A 204 -7.17 -1.65 17.60
CA ALA A 204 -6.59 -0.33 17.34
C ALA A 204 -7.58 0.60 16.62
N THR A 205 -8.37 0.08 15.68
CA THR A 205 -9.37 0.86 14.92
C THR A 205 -10.73 0.99 15.62
N ALA A 206 -11.08 0.09 16.54
CA ALA A 206 -12.31 0.18 17.34
C ALA A 206 -12.25 1.27 18.43
N ALA A 207 -11.04 1.65 18.88
CA ALA A 207 -10.82 2.71 19.85
C ALA A 207 -10.80 4.11 19.21
N GLY A 208 -11.86 4.45 18.47
CA GLY A 208 -12.31 5.82 18.25
C GLY A 208 -11.26 6.84 17.79
N ALA A 209 -10.71 6.68 16.58
CA ALA A 209 -9.94 7.73 15.90
C ALA A 209 -10.82 8.91 15.39
N TRP A 210 -12.14 8.84 15.58
CA TRP A 210 -13.09 9.90 15.21
C TRP A 210 -14.01 10.23 16.39
N GLY A 211 -13.51 11.05 17.31
CA GLY A 211 -14.34 11.70 18.31
C GLY A 211 -15.24 12.78 17.66
N PRO A 212 -16.46 13.02 18.18
CA PRO A 212 -17.46 13.86 17.56
C PRO A 212 -17.04 15.33 17.54
N GLY A 213 -17.20 15.97 16.38
CA GLY A 213 -16.93 17.40 16.18
C GLY A 213 -17.57 18.28 17.25
N GLN A 214 -16.76 19.22 17.75
CA GLN A 214 -17.20 20.31 18.61
C GLN A 214 -18.37 21.06 17.95
N ARG A 215 -19.51 21.08 18.65
CA ARG A 215 -20.65 21.93 18.33
C ARG A 215 -20.28 23.40 18.59
N PRO A 216 -20.48 24.33 17.64
CA PRO A 216 -20.54 25.74 17.96
C PRO A 216 -21.82 26.02 18.75
N GLY A 217 -21.67 26.87 19.78
CA GLY A 217 -22.66 27.15 20.80
C GLY A 217 -23.98 27.66 20.23
N THR A 218 -25.06 27.14 20.80
CA THR A 218 -26.36 27.82 20.82
C THR A 218 -26.23 29.05 21.71
N ASP A 219 -26.22 30.24 21.11
CA ASP A 219 -26.63 31.43 21.83
C ASP A 219 -27.72 32.14 21.07
N SER A 220 -28.77 32.42 21.82
CA SER A 220 -30.07 32.87 21.38
C SER A 220 -30.09 34.33 20.97
N GLY A 221 -30.70 34.60 19.82
CA GLY A 221 -31.64 35.71 19.63
C GLY A 221 -31.07 37.12 19.42
N ARG A 222 -31.20 37.62 18.18
CA ARG A 222 -31.97 38.86 17.93
C ARG A 222 -32.36 39.03 16.46
N ALA A 223 -33.55 39.59 16.29
CA ALA A 223 -34.34 39.75 15.08
C ALA A 223 -33.72 40.65 14.00
N GLY A 224 -34.15 40.42 12.75
CA GLY A 224 -33.93 41.34 11.63
C GLY A 224 -34.60 40.85 10.34
N ILE A 225 -35.69 41.51 9.95
CA ILE A 225 -36.58 41.27 8.82
C ILE A 225 -35.89 41.48 7.45
N GLY A 226 -36.20 40.69 6.41
CA GLY A 226 -36.23 41.19 5.02
C GLY A 226 -35.75 40.29 3.86
N PHE A 227 -36.72 39.77 3.10
CA PHE A 227 -36.74 39.48 1.63
C PHE A 227 -35.90 38.35 0.98
N PRO A 228 -36.41 37.71 -0.10
CA PRO A 228 -35.82 36.52 -0.71
C PRO A 228 -34.82 36.92 -1.81
N GLY A 229 -33.53 36.84 -1.48
CA GLY A 229 -32.43 36.98 -2.42
C GLY A 229 -31.74 35.63 -2.64
N ARG A 230 -31.91 35.08 -3.84
CA ARG A 230 -31.14 33.97 -4.41
C ARG A 230 -29.64 34.12 -4.10
N ALA A 231 -29.11 33.29 -3.21
CA ALA A 231 -27.67 33.22 -2.97
C ALA A 231 -26.97 32.54 -4.16
N PRO A 232 -25.82 33.06 -4.62
CA PRO A 232 -25.07 32.46 -5.71
C PRO A 232 -24.44 31.17 -5.21
N HIS A 233 -24.72 30.05 -5.89
CA HIS A 233 -23.87 28.89 -5.80
C HIS A 233 -22.48 29.33 -6.25
N ILE A 234 -21.51 29.34 -5.32
CA ILE A 234 -20.10 29.32 -5.68
C ILE A 234 -19.92 27.97 -6.37
N GLY A 235 -20.08 27.99 -7.69
CA GLY A 235 -19.82 26.86 -8.54
C GLY A 235 -18.33 26.59 -8.46
N GLU A 236 -17.95 25.66 -7.58
CA GLU A 236 -16.74 24.89 -7.80
C GLU A 236 -16.82 24.40 -9.23
N ARG A 237 -15.85 24.87 -10.01
CA ARG A 237 -15.76 24.68 -11.44
C ARG A 237 -15.55 23.19 -11.66
N ARG A 238 -16.65 22.43 -11.75
CA ARG A 238 -16.65 20.99 -11.92
C ARG A 238 -15.81 20.67 -13.14
N VAL A 239 -14.60 20.17 -12.89
CA VAL A 239 -13.73 19.66 -13.94
C VAL A 239 -14.51 18.55 -14.62
N LYS A 240 -14.69 18.69 -15.94
CA LYS A 240 -15.42 17.73 -16.77
C LYS A 240 -14.77 16.35 -16.60
N GLY A 241 -15.44 15.45 -15.86
CA GLY A 241 -14.94 14.10 -15.60
C GLY A 241 -14.80 13.70 -14.13
N GLN A 242 -14.95 14.61 -13.16
CA GLN A 242 -14.92 14.21 -11.75
C GLN A 242 -16.27 13.62 -11.34
N MET A 243 -16.32 12.28 -11.30
CA MET A 243 -17.42 11.50 -10.76
C MET A 243 -17.48 11.69 -9.25
N ASP A 244 -18.66 11.97 -8.71
CA ASP A 244 -18.88 12.01 -7.25
C ASP A 244 -19.42 10.64 -6.80
N PRO A 245 -18.64 9.83 -6.06
CA PRO A 245 -19.02 8.48 -5.65
C PRO A 245 -20.33 8.43 -4.87
N ALA A 246 -20.59 9.40 -3.99
CA ALA A 246 -21.78 9.42 -3.16
C ALA A 246 -23.05 9.63 -4.01
N THR A 247 -23.01 10.57 -4.95
CA THR A 247 -24.10 10.80 -5.90
C THR A 247 -24.33 9.57 -6.80
N GLU A 248 -23.26 8.94 -7.27
CA GLU A 248 -23.37 7.75 -8.13
C GLU A 248 -23.90 6.52 -7.39
N LEU A 249 -23.53 6.35 -6.12
CA LEU A 249 -24.08 5.32 -5.24
C LEU A 249 -25.59 5.50 -5.03
N GLY A 250 -26.04 6.74 -4.79
CA GLY A 250 -27.47 7.06 -4.69
C GLY A 250 -28.22 6.72 -5.97
N ARG A 251 -27.68 7.13 -7.13
CA ARG A 251 -28.25 6.80 -8.45
C ARG A 251 -28.29 5.30 -8.72
N ALA A 252 -27.24 4.57 -8.35
CA ALA A 252 -27.18 3.13 -8.52
C ALA A 252 -28.28 2.44 -7.69
N ARG A 253 -28.53 2.91 -6.46
CA ARG A 253 -29.61 2.41 -5.60
C ARG A 253 -30.99 2.58 -6.25
N ASP A 254 -31.25 3.76 -6.80
CA ASP A 254 -32.51 4.07 -7.47
C ASP A 254 -32.69 3.29 -8.78
N GLU A 255 -31.59 3.09 -9.54
CA GLU A 255 -31.61 2.39 -10.82
C GLU A 255 -31.66 0.86 -10.67
N LEU A 256 -31.34 0.31 -9.49
CA LEU A 256 -31.12 -1.12 -9.30
C LEU A 256 -32.34 -2.00 -9.65
N SER A 257 -33.55 -1.50 -9.44
CA SER A 257 -34.79 -2.23 -9.78
C SER A 257 -35.15 -2.16 -11.26
N ALA A 258 -34.95 -1.01 -11.91
CA ALA A 258 -35.37 -0.76 -13.29
C ALA A 258 -34.29 -1.05 -14.34
N LYS A 259 -33.01 -0.87 -13.98
CA LYS A 259 -31.85 -0.94 -14.88
C LYS A 259 -30.66 -1.59 -14.16
N PRO A 260 -30.75 -2.89 -13.83
CA PRO A 260 -29.80 -3.55 -12.95
C PRO A 260 -28.36 -3.56 -13.48
N GLU A 261 -28.15 -3.88 -14.76
CA GLU A 261 -26.78 -3.89 -15.33
C GLU A 261 -26.10 -2.51 -15.27
N ARG A 262 -26.87 -1.45 -15.53
CA ARG A 262 -26.37 -0.08 -15.44
C ARG A 262 -26.05 0.30 -14.00
N ALA A 263 -26.91 -0.09 -13.05
CA ALA A 263 -26.67 0.13 -11.62
C ALA A 263 -25.40 -0.59 -11.15
N ILE A 264 -25.22 -1.86 -11.54
CA ILE A 264 -24.04 -2.67 -11.20
C ILE A 264 -22.76 -2.06 -11.78
N LEU A 265 -22.78 -1.57 -13.03
CA LEU A 265 -21.66 -0.85 -13.62
C LEU A 265 -21.33 0.46 -12.87
N ARG A 266 -22.34 1.19 -12.38
CA ARG A 266 -22.08 2.37 -11.53
C ARG A 266 -21.43 1.97 -10.21
N LEU A 267 -21.88 0.89 -9.57
CA LEU A 267 -21.31 0.39 -8.32
C LEU A 267 -19.83 -0.02 -8.51
N SER A 268 -19.47 -0.67 -9.61
CA SER A 268 -18.07 -1.01 -9.89
C SER A 268 -17.20 0.23 -10.11
N LEU A 269 -17.74 1.27 -10.76
CA LEU A 269 -17.05 2.56 -10.89
C LEU A 269 -16.86 3.26 -9.53
N VAL A 270 -17.87 3.24 -8.66
CA VAL A 270 -17.79 3.78 -7.29
C VAL A 270 -16.63 3.12 -6.53
N LEU A 271 -16.52 1.79 -6.53
CA LEU A 271 -15.42 1.08 -5.87
C LEU A 271 -14.04 1.42 -6.43
N ARG A 272 -13.94 1.65 -7.75
CA ARG A 272 -12.67 2.05 -8.39
C ARG A 272 -12.24 3.46 -8.01
N HIS A 273 -13.20 4.35 -7.76
CA HIS A 273 -12.90 5.73 -7.40
C HIS A 273 -12.63 5.86 -5.90
N ASP A 274 -13.43 5.20 -5.08
CA ASP A 274 -13.31 5.22 -3.63
C ASP A 274 -13.64 3.84 -3.03
N PRO A 275 -12.60 3.06 -2.65
CA PRO A 275 -12.80 1.72 -2.11
C PRO A 275 -13.44 1.69 -0.71
N THR A 276 -13.55 2.83 -0.01
CA THR A 276 -14.19 2.90 1.31
C THR A 276 -15.69 2.59 1.27
N TYR A 277 -16.32 2.67 0.09
CA TYR A 277 -17.72 2.30 -0.12
C TYR A 277 -17.98 0.79 -0.22
N ALA A 278 -16.95 -0.05 -0.18
CA ALA A 278 -17.09 -1.50 -0.26
C ALA A 278 -18.18 -2.11 0.66
N PRO A 279 -18.30 -1.74 1.95
CA PRO A 279 -19.37 -2.25 2.81
C PRO A 279 -20.77 -1.89 2.31
N VAL A 280 -20.96 -0.63 1.87
CA VAL A 280 -22.27 -0.15 1.40
C VAL A 280 -22.66 -0.79 0.08
N VAL A 281 -21.69 -1.04 -0.81
CA VAL A 281 -21.94 -1.78 -2.05
C VAL A 281 -22.37 -3.22 -1.77
N LEU A 282 -21.77 -3.88 -0.76
CA LEU A 282 -22.20 -5.22 -0.34
C LEU A 282 -23.63 -5.24 0.21
N GLU A 283 -24.02 -4.22 1.00
CA GLU A 283 -25.40 -4.09 1.48
C GLU A 283 -26.40 -3.94 0.32
N ILE A 284 -26.07 -3.10 -0.67
CA ILE A 284 -26.91 -2.88 -1.85
C ILE A 284 -27.06 -4.17 -2.68
N LEU A 285 -25.99 -4.95 -2.81
CA LEU A 285 -25.95 -6.17 -3.62
C LEU A 285 -26.30 -7.45 -2.87
N HIS A 286 -26.56 -7.40 -1.56
CA HIS A 286 -26.80 -8.59 -0.72
C HIS A 286 -27.92 -9.49 -1.28
N LEU A 287 -29.02 -8.91 -1.78
CA LEU A 287 -30.18 -9.65 -2.29
C LEU A 287 -30.08 -10.00 -3.79
N ARG A 288 -29.03 -9.56 -4.48
CA ARG A 288 -28.85 -9.75 -5.92
C ARG A 288 -28.20 -11.09 -6.21
N ARG A 289 -28.63 -11.78 -7.26
CA ARG A 289 -28.13 -13.13 -7.63
C ARG A 289 -27.54 -13.17 -9.03
N GLU A 290 -27.58 -12.06 -9.73
CA GLU A 290 -27.04 -11.92 -11.07
C GLU A 290 -25.52 -12.08 -11.05
N PRO A 291 -24.91 -12.64 -12.11
CA PRO A 291 -23.47 -12.87 -12.13
C PRO A 291 -22.65 -11.58 -12.17
N SER A 292 -23.16 -10.54 -12.83
CA SER A 292 -22.56 -9.20 -12.78
C SER A 292 -22.54 -8.64 -11.36
N ALA A 293 -23.57 -8.91 -10.55
CA ALA A 293 -23.58 -8.53 -9.13
C ALA A 293 -22.62 -9.38 -8.29
N ALA A 294 -22.47 -10.66 -8.60
CA ALA A 294 -21.50 -11.55 -7.94
C ALA A 294 -20.05 -11.08 -8.16
N MET A 295 -19.69 -10.67 -9.38
CA MET A 295 -18.38 -10.06 -9.69
C MET A 295 -18.09 -8.83 -8.82
N VAL A 296 -19.04 -7.87 -8.77
CA VAL A 296 -18.85 -6.64 -7.98
C VAL A 296 -18.81 -6.91 -6.47
N ARG A 297 -19.52 -7.92 -5.98
CA ARG A 297 -19.38 -8.38 -4.58
C ARG A 297 -17.99 -8.96 -4.32
N GLY A 298 -17.44 -9.76 -5.24
CA GLY A 298 -16.09 -10.29 -5.11
C GLY A 298 -15.05 -9.18 -4.97
N ASP A 299 -15.13 -8.15 -5.82
CA ASP A 299 -14.27 -6.97 -5.74
C ASP A 299 -14.40 -6.24 -4.40
N ALA A 300 -15.64 -6.01 -3.93
CA ALA A 300 -15.89 -5.36 -2.65
C ALA A 300 -15.36 -6.19 -1.46
N GLN A 301 -15.54 -7.52 -1.44
CA GLN A 301 -15.00 -8.39 -0.39
C GLN A 301 -13.46 -8.38 -0.39
N ARG A 302 -12.84 -8.39 -1.57
CA ARG A 302 -11.37 -8.32 -1.69
C ARG A 302 -10.81 -7.01 -1.13
N LEU A 303 -11.48 -5.89 -1.38
CA LEU A 303 -11.11 -4.58 -0.81
C LEU A 303 -11.21 -4.55 0.73
N LEU A 304 -12.07 -5.39 1.31
CA LEU A 304 -12.22 -5.54 2.77
C LEU A 304 -11.28 -6.61 3.37
N GLY A 305 -10.37 -7.20 2.58
CA GLY A 305 -9.47 -8.27 3.03
C GLY A 305 -10.16 -9.63 3.25
N ARG A 306 -11.39 -9.80 2.75
CA ARG A 306 -12.21 -11.02 2.87
C ARG A 306 -12.00 -11.92 1.65
N HIS A 307 -10.80 -12.49 1.56
CA HIS A 307 -10.36 -13.21 0.36
C HIS A 307 -11.19 -14.46 0.06
N MET A 308 -11.56 -15.23 1.08
CA MET A 308 -12.38 -16.44 0.91
C MET A 308 -13.78 -16.11 0.38
N GLU A 309 -14.39 -15.05 0.91
CA GLU A 309 -15.70 -14.57 0.47
C GLU A 309 -15.65 -13.96 -0.92
N ALA A 310 -14.51 -13.34 -1.29
CA ALA A 310 -14.28 -12.84 -2.63
C ALA A 310 -14.19 -13.99 -3.64
N GLU A 311 -13.40 -15.02 -3.36
CA GLU A 311 -13.28 -16.23 -4.18
C GLU A 311 -14.64 -16.91 -4.38
N ALA A 312 -15.38 -17.15 -3.30
CA ALA A 312 -16.72 -17.75 -3.39
C ALA A 312 -17.69 -16.93 -4.27
N ALA A 313 -17.59 -15.59 -4.23
CA ALA A 313 -18.40 -14.71 -5.07
C ALA A 313 -17.98 -14.78 -6.55
N PHE A 314 -16.68 -14.89 -6.85
CA PHE A 314 -16.19 -15.06 -8.22
C PHE A 314 -16.53 -16.44 -8.79
N ASP A 315 -16.46 -17.50 -7.98
CA ASP A 315 -16.87 -18.85 -8.38
C ASP A 315 -18.35 -18.87 -8.77
N THR A 316 -19.22 -18.23 -7.98
CA THR A 316 -20.65 -18.08 -8.31
C THR A 316 -20.84 -17.37 -9.66
N ALA A 317 -20.02 -16.37 -9.97
CA ALA A 317 -20.07 -15.69 -11.26
C ALA A 317 -19.58 -16.59 -12.41
N ALA A 318 -18.52 -17.37 -12.18
CA ALA A 318 -17.96 -18.31 -13.17
C ALA A 318 -18.95 -19.44 -13.49
N GLU A 319 -19.56 -20.06 -12.48
CA GLU A 319 -20.57 -21.12 -12.64
C GLU A 319 -21.75 -20.66 -13.53
N SER A 320 -22.15 -19.40 -13.43
CA SER A 320 -23.24 -18.86 -14.26
C SER A 320 -22.93 -18.84 -15.77
N LEU A 321 -21.66 -18.77 -16.14
CA LEU A 321 -21.19 -18.76 -17.52
C LEU A 321 -21.16 -20.17 -18.12
N GLU A 322 -21.06 -21.20 -17.29
CA GLU A 322 -21.08 -22.61 -17.74
C GLU A 322 -22.49 -23.12 -18.02
N VAL A 323 -23.51 -22.47 -17.44
CA VAL A 323 -24.93 -22.85 -17.57
C VAL A 323 -25.64 -22.09 -18.72
N SER A 324 -25.04 -21.04 -19.27
CA SER A 324 -25.59 -20.21 -20.36
C SER A 324 -25.12 -20.64 -21.74
#